data_AF-A0A949G7L5-F1
#
_entry.id   AF-A0A949G7L5-F1
#
_cell.length_a   1.000
_cell.length_b   1.000
_cell.length_c   1.000
_cell.angle_alpha   90.00
_cell.angle_beta   90.00
_cell.angle_gamma   90.00
#
_symmetry.space_group_name_H-M   'P 1'
#
loop_
_entity.id
_entity.type
_entity.pdbx_description
1 polymer ?
#
loop_
_entity_poly.entity_id
_entity_poly.type
_entity_poly.pdbx_seq_one_letter_code
_entity_poly.pdbx_strand_id
1 'polypeptide(L)'
;GGDPVTIKASITNGRQGVMPTMAQAVGSPQEISEVAHYVLSLSGSPHDSLKAAGGKSKFTVCSSCHGMDGKGNQAIGAPNLTDKTWLHGWGEQAIVNMVNNGKVNVMPAQKDRLSSSQIHVLTGYVWSLSHPTSSVN
;
A
#
# COMPACT_ATOMS: atom_id res chain seq x y z
N GLY A 1 8.85 -6.84 3.37
CA GLY A 1 7.70 -7.73 3.52
C GLY A 1 7.56 -8.43 2.21
N GLY A 2 7.80 -9.73 2.21
CA GLY A 2 7.97 -10.52 0.99
C GLY A 2 8.99 -11.62 1.16
N ASP A 3 9.83 -11.54 2.20
CA ASP A 3 10.59 -12.68 2.68
C ASP A 3 9.66 -13.75 3.28
N PRO A 4 10.05 -15.03 3.24
CA PRO A 4 9.22 -16.12 3.74
C PRO A 4 8.80 -15.98 5.21
N VAL A 5 9.62 -15.35 6.06
CA VAL A 5 9.32 -15.19 7.49
C VAL A 5 8.15 -14.21 7.67
N THR A 6 8.19 -13.06 6.99
CA THR A 6 7.11 -12.07 7.03
C THR A 6 5.83 -12.60 6.40
N ILE A 7 5.92 -13.37 5.31
CA ILE A 7 4.76 -14.01 4.68
C ILE A 7 4.11 -15.00 5.67
N LYS A 8 4.92 -15.88 6.28
CA LYS A 8 4.43 -16.85 7.26
C LYS A 8 3.77 -16.19 8.45
N ALA A 9 4.38 -15.12 8.98
CA ALA A 9 3.82 -14.35 10.08
C ALA A 9 2.46 -13.73 9.71
N SER A 10 2.35 -13.16 8.51
CA SER A 10 1.10 -12.57 8.01
C SER A 10 -0.01 -13.62 7.85
N ILE A 11 0.30 -14.81 7.31
CA ILE A 11 -0.67 -15.91 7.18
C ILE A 11 -1.10 -16.42 8.57
N THR A 12 -0.13 -16.61 9.47
CA THR A 12 -0.38 -17.19 10.79
C THR A 12 -1.22 -16.26 11.65
N ASN A 13 -0.78 -15.02 11.82
CA ASN A 13 -1.32 -14.08 12.79
C ASN A 13 -2.30 -13.07 12.18
N GLY A 14 -2.42 -13.05 10.85
CA GLY A 14 -3.12 -11.99 10.15
C GLY A 14 -2.31 -10.70 10.12
N ARG A 15 -2.87 -9.67 9.49
CA ARG A 15 -2.34 -8.30 9.53
C ARG A 15 -3.47 -7.30 9.36
N GLN A 16 -3.29 -6.12 9.95
CA GLN A 16 -4.21 -5.01 9.82
C GLN A 16 -3.44 -3.77 9.37
N GLY A 17 -3.86 -3.18 8.25
CA GLY A 17 -3.38 -1.89 7.79
C GLY A 17 -4.45 -0.84 8.06
N VAL A 18 -4.05 0.30 8.62
CA VAL A 18 -4.96 1.41 8.89
C VAL A 18 -4.43 2.66 8.20
N MET A 19 -5.21 3.17 7.25
CA MET A 19 -5.06 4.52 6.72
C MET A 19 -6.19 5.38 7.33
N PRO A 20 -5.89 6.33 8.22
CA PRO A 20 -6.90 7.21 8.79
C PRO A 20 -7.48 8.14 7.72
N THR A 21 -8.58 8.82 8.05
CA THR A 21 -9.08 9.92 7.21
C THR A 21 -8.08 11.07 7.25
N MET A 22 -7.71 11.57 6.07
CA MET A 22 -6.69 12.61 5.91
C MET A 22 -7.25 13.91 5.35
N ALA A 23 -8.55 13.97 5.03
CA ALA A 23 -9.20 15.16 4.46
C ALA A 23 -8.89 16.44 5.27
N GLN A 24 -9.10 16.41 6.59
CA GLN A 24 -8.85 17.57 7.46
C GLN A 24 -7.37 17.94 7.54
N ALA A 25 -6.47 16.96 7.46
CA ALA A 25 -5.03 17.19 7.52
C ALA A 25 -4.47 17.77 6.20
N VAL A 26 -5.09 17.45 5.07
CA VAL A 26 -4.70 17.98 3.75
C VAL A 26 -5.33 19.35 3.49
N GLY A 27 -6.62 19.52 3.79
CA GLY A 27 -7.36 20.77 3.63
C GLY A 27 -8.53 20.66 2.66
N SER A 28 -8.53 21.53 1.65
CA SER A 28 -9.60 21.69 0.67
C SER A 28 -9.67 20.53 -0.34
N PRO A 29 -10.81 20.32 -1.01
CA PRO A 29 -10.94 19.32 -2.09
C PRO A 29 -9.92 19.51 -3.21
N GLN A 30 -9.53 20.76 -3.49
CA GLN A 30 -8.48 21.07 -4.47
C GLN A 30 -7.12 20.53 -4.00
N GLU A 31 -6.73 20.79 -2.75
CA GLU A 31 -5.47 20.29 -2.20
C GLU A 31 -5.42 18.76 -2.13
N ILE A 32 -6.58 18.12 -1.91
CA ILE A 32 -6.70 16.65 -1.96
C ILE A 32 -6.50 16.12 -3.39
N SER A 33 -7.07 16.80 -4.41
CA SER A 33 -6.81 16.50 -5.82
C SER A 33 -5.32 16.67 -6.14
N GLU A 34 -4.69 17.75 -5.69
CA GLU A 34 -3.26 18.01 -5.88
C GLU A 34 -2.38 16.91 -5.27
N VAL A 35 -2.66 16.49 -4.03
CA VAL A 35 -1.96 15.36 -3.40
C VAL A 35 -2.18 14.07 -4.18
N ALA A 36 -3.40 13.82 -4.69
CA ALA A 36 -3.66 12.64 -5.49
C ALA A 36 -2.79 12.59 -6.75
N HIS A 37 -2.64 13.71 -7.44
CA HIS A 37 -1.74 13.83 -8.60
C HIS A 37 -0.26 13.68 -8.23
N TYR A 38 0.16 14.21 -7.08
CA TYR A 38 1.52 13.96 -6.58
C TYR A 38 1.76 12.49 -6.30
N VAL A 39 0.83 11.79 -5.64
CA VAL A 39 0.93 10.36 -5.37
C VAL A 39 0.98 9.54 -6.66
N LEU A 40 0.18 9.89 -7.67
CA LEU A 40 0.28 9.26 -9.01
C LEU A 40 1.66 9.46 -9.62
N SER A 41 2.25 10.64 -9.47
CA SER A 41 3.59 10.96 -10.00
C SER A 41 4.70 10.08 -9.39
N LEU A 42 4.55 9.66 -8.12
CA LEU A 42 5.54 8.81 -7.43
C LEU A 42 5.73 7.44 -8.10
N SER A 43 4.67 6.90 -8.69
CA SER A 43 4.70 5.62 -9.43
C SER A 43 4.96 5.78 -10.93
N GLY A 44 5.14 7.02 -11.39
CA GLY A 44 5.19 7.36 -12.82
C GLY A 44 3.84 7.14 -13.53
N SER A 45 2.73 7.10 -12.80
CA SER A 45 1.39 7.01 -13.38
C SER A 45 1.01 8.31 -14.11
N PRO A 46 0.14 8.26 -15.15
CA PRO A 46 -0.47 9.46 -15.73
C PRO A 46 -1.03 10.40 -14.66
N HIS A 47 -0.64 11.67 -14.72
CA HIS A 47 -1.02 12.71 -13.76
C HIS A 47 -0.96 14.11 -14.41
N ASP A 48 -1.59 15.09 -13.76
CA ASP A 48 -1.44 16.50 -14.04
C ASP A 48 -0.21 17.04 -13.30
N SER A 49 0.77 17.54 -14.04
CA SER A 49 2.06 17.98 -13.51
C SER A 49 1.97 19.25 -12.67
N LEU A 50 1.02 20.16 -12.97
CA LEU A 50 0.81 21.36 -12.17
C LEU A 50 0.19 21.01 -10.82
N LYS A 51 -0.81 20.12 -10.83
CA LYS A 51 -1.40 19.60 -9.59
C LYS A 51 -0.40 18.82 -8.76
N ALA A 52 0.42 17.97 -9.38
CA ALA A 52 1.46 17.23 -8.68
C ALA A 52 2.50 18.15 -8.02
N ALA A 53 2.87 19.26 -8.67
CA ALA A 53 3.77 20.25 -8.09
C ALA A 53 3.15 20.91 -6.83
N GLY A 54 1.87 21.28 -6.87
CA GLY A 54 1.14 21.80 -5.70
C GLY A 54 1.04 20.77 -4.56
N GLY A 55 0.71 19.53 -4.92
CA GLY A 55 0.48 18.43 -3.98
C GLY A 55 1.73 17.95 -3.24
N LYS A 56 2.93 18.21 -3.78
CA LYS A 56 4.20 17.81 -3.14
C LYS A 56 4.35 18.39 -1.74
N SER A 57 4.00 19.65 -1.55
CA SER A 57 4.08 20.32 -0.25
C SER A 57 3.13 19.69 0.78
N LYS A 58 1.95 19.29 0.31
CA LYS A 58 0.89 18.68 1.12
C LYS A 58 1.15 17.24 1.47
N PHE A 59 1.94 16.51 0.68
CA PHE A 59 2.34 15.14 0.98
C PHE A 59 3.16 15.00 2.28
N THR A 60 3.67 16.09 2.85
CA THR A 60 4.40 16.09 4.13
C THR A 60 3.64 15.34 5.23
N VAL A 61 2.31 15.49 5.32
CA VAL A 61 1.50 14.78 6.32
C VAL A 61 1.46 13.26 6.06
N CYS A 62 1.48 12.86 4.79
CA CYS A 62 1.49 11.46 4.36
C CYS A 62 2.84 10.78 4.61
N SER A 63 3.94 11.55 4.60
CA SER A 63 5.30 11.04 4.75
C SER A 63 5.58 10.37 6.09
N SER A 64 4.81 10.73 7.13
CA SER A 64 4.88 10.12 8.47
C SER A 64 4.67 8.60 8.44
N CYS A 65 3.82 8.10 7.54
CA CYS A 65 3.53 6.69 7.38
C CYS A 65 4.11 6.13 6.08
N HIS A 66 4.06 6.90 4.99
CA HIS A 66 4.48 6.46 3.66
C HIS A 66 5.95 6.76 3.34
N GLY A 67 6.69 7.41 4.24
CA GLY A 67 8.05 7.86 3.98
C GLY A 67 8.10 9.11 3.10
N MET A 68 9.21 9.86 3.16
CA MET A 68 9.39 11.09 2.37
C MET A 68 9.42 10.82 0.86
N ASP A 69 9.93 9.65 0.47
CA ASP A 69 10.00 9.19 -0.92
C ASP A 69 8.79 8.33 -1.31
N GLY A 70 7.80 8.16 -0.42
CA GLY A 70 6.60 7.37 -0.69
C GLY A 70 6.82 5.86 -0.70
N LYS A 71 7.97 5.34 -0.24
CA LYS A 71 8.25 3.90 -0.25
C LYS A 71 7.46 3.05 0.73
N GLY A 72 6.64 3.68 1.56
CA GLY A 72 5.83 3.00 2.56
C GLY A 72 6.63 2.61 3.80
N ASN A 73 5.93 2.02 4.75
CA ASN A 73 6.49 1.47 5.97
C ASN A 73 5.86 0.11 6.25
N GLN A 74 6.65 -0.93 6.02
CA GLN A 74 6.20 -2.32 6.14
C GLN A 74 5.84 -2.70 7.58
N ALA A 75 6.45 -2.08 8.59
CA ALA A 75 6.20 -2.40 10.00
C ALA A 75 4.77 -2.05 10.42
N ILE A 76 4.19 -1.00 9.82
CA ILE A 76 2.80 -0.57 10.07
C ILE A 76 1.86 -0.90 8.90
N GLY A 77 2.36 -1.63 7.88
CA GLY A 77 1.58 -2.00 6.71
C GLY A 77 1.25 -0.85 5.75
N ALA A 78 1.94 0.29 5.85
CA ALA A 78 1.77 1.40 4.92
C ALA A 78 2.36 1.01 3.55
N PRO A 79 1.55 1.03 2.47
CA PRO A 79 1.98 0.57 1.15
C PRO A 79 3.02 1.49 0.53
N ASN A 80 3.81 0.93 -0.37
CA ASN A 80 4.69 1.66 -1.25
C ASN A 80 3.85 2.34 -2.35
N LEU A 81 3.94 3.67 -2.43
CA LEU A 81 3.22 4.49 -3.41
C LEU A 81 4.02 4.71 -4.70
N THR A 82 5.28 4.26 -4.73
CA THR A 82 6.17 4.37 -5.89
C THR A 82 6.08 3.16 -6.83
N ASP A 83 5.41 2.10 -6.41
CA ASP A 83 5.19 0.93 -7.25
C ASP A 83 3.92 1.05 -8.10
N LYS A 84 3.72 0.09 -9.00
CA LYS A 84 2.54 0.05 -9.89
C LYS A 84 1.43 -0.85 -9.36
N THR A 85 1.47 -1.24 -8.09
CA THR A 85 0.56 -2.20 -7.48
C THR A 85 -0.52 -1.50 -6.68
N TRP A 86 -1.74 -1.46 -7.23
CA TRP A 86 -2.88 -0.75 -6.63
C TRP A 86 -3.94 -1.73 -6.15
N LEU A 87 -4.02 -1.95 -4.83
CA LEU A 87 -5.00 -2.89 -4.24
C LEU A 87 -6.43 -2.33 -4.17
N HIS A 88 -6.59 -1.01 -4.20
CA HIS A 88 -7.85 -0.33 -3.85
C HIS A 88 -8.34 0.62 -4.93
N GLY A 89 -8.08 0.27 -6.18
CA GLY A 89 -8.34 1.12 -7.34
C GLY A 89 -7.16 2.04 -7.64
N TRP A 90 -7.11 2.47 -8.89
CA TRP A 90 -6.08 3.32 -9.44
C TRP A 90 -6.70 4.62 -9.98
N GLY A 91 -5.91 5.68 -10.04
CA GLY A 91 -6.31 6.99 -10.56
C GLY A 91 -6.72 7.98 -9.49
N GLU A 92 -6.91 9.25 -9.90
CA GLU A 92 -7.18 10.37 -9.01
C GLU A 92 -8.36 10.09 -8.06
N GLN A 93 -9.50 9.66 -8.60
CA GLN A 93 -10.70 9.43 -7.80
C GLN A 93 -10.49 8.37 -6.70
N ALA A 94 -9.72 7.31 -7.00
CA ALA A 94 -9.42 6.28 -6.01
C ALA A 94 -8.59 6.83 -4.85
N ILE A 95 -7.60 7.68 -5.15
CA ILE A 95 -6.74 8.30 -4.15
C ILE A 95 -7.50 9.36 -3.36
N VAL A 96 -8.28 10.21 -4.02
CA VAL A 96 -9.16 11.21 -3.37
C VAL A 96 -10.12 10.52 -2.41
N ASN A 97 -10.77 9.44 -2.83
CA ASN A 97 -11.66 8.65 -1.97
C ASN A 97 -10.91 8.07 -0.77
N MET A 98 -9.68 7.59 -0.97
CA MET A 98 -8.84 7.04 0.09
C MET A 98 -8.43 8.13 1.11
N VAL A 99 -8.03 9.30 0.64
CA VAL A 99 -7.69 10.45 1.51
C VAL A 99 -8.91 10.92 2.30
N ASN A 100 -10.08 10.95 1.68
CA ASN A 100 -11.31 11.41 2.32
C ASN A 100 -11.84 10.43 3.38
N ASN A 101 -11.91 9.15 3.03
CA ASN A 101 -12.63 8.16 3.84
C ASN A 101 -11.70 7.25 4.65
N GLY A 102 -10.39 7.29 4.39
CA GLY A 102 -9.45 6.34 4.97
C GLY A 102 -9.79 4.90 4.60
N LYS A 103 -9.09 3.95 5.22
CA LYS A 103 -9.37 2.53 5.10
C LYS A 103 -8.77 1.71 6.23
N VAL A 104 -9.55 0.77 6.75
CA VAL A 104 -9.05 -0.33 7.57
C VAL A 104 -9.07 -1.59 6.71
N ASN A 105 -7.89 -2.14 6.44
CA ASN A 105 -7.74 -3.36 5.67
C ASN A 105 -7.31 -4.50 6.59
N VAL A 106 -8.06 -5.61 6.58
CA VAL A 106 -7.83 -6.75 7.47
C VAL A 106 -7.56 -7.98 6.64
N MET A 107 -6.40 -8.58 6.86
CA MET A 107 -6.13 -9.98 6.52
C MET A 107 -6.30 -10.79 7.82
N PRO A 108 -7.33 -11.64 7.93
CA PRO A 108 -7.56 -12.43 9.14
C PRO A 108 -6.44 -13.44 9.38
N ALA A 109 -6.21 -13.78 10.65
CA ALA A 109 -5.34 -14.88 11.04
C ALA A 109 -5.87 -16.21 10.49
N GLN A 110 -4.98 -17.05 9.97
CA GLN A 110 -5.35 -18.39 9.47
C GLN A 110 -4.93 -19.52 10.42
N LYS A 111 -4.23 -19.23 11.53
CA LYS A 111 -3.77 -20.24 12.50
C LYS A 111 -4.90 -21.10 13.10
N ASP A 112 -6.12 -20.56 13.19
CA ASP A 112 -7.27 -21.27 13.75
C ASP A 112 -7.99 -22.14 12.69
N ARG A 113 -7.59 -22.01 11.42
CA ARG A 113 -8.18 -22.72 10.27
C ARG A 113 -7.22 -23.70 9.61
N LEU A 114 -5.91 -23.50 9.77
CA LEU A 114 -4.86 -24.23 9.08
C LEU A 114 -3.81 -24.71 10.08
N SER A 115 -3.32 -25.93 9.87
CA SER A 115 -2.17 -26.45 10.60
C SER A 115 -0.87 -25.71 10.26
N SER A 116 0.13 -25.81 11.13
CA SER A 116 1.45 -25.22 10.93
C SER A 116 2.12 -25.69 9.62
N SER A 117 1.95 -26.96 9.25
CA SER A 117 2.44 -27.53 8.00
C SER A 117 1.74 -26.94 6.78
N GLN A 118 0.41 -26.79 6.82
CA GLN A 118 -0.36 -26.15 5.74
C GLN A 118 0.05 -24.68 5.55
N ILE A 119 0.25 -23.95 6.65
CA ILE A 119 0.75 -22.56 6.60
C ILE A 119 2.15 -22.50 5.99
N HIS A 120 3.02 -23.46 6.30
CA HIS A 120 4.36 -23.51 5.72
C HIS A 120 4.33 -23.74 4.20
N VAL A 121 3.51 -24.69 3.73
CA VAL A 121 3.32 -24.93 2.29
C VAL A 121 2.74 -23.69 1.60
N LEU A 122 1.71 -23.06 2.19
CA LEU A 122 1.15 -21.82 1.65
C LEU A 122 2.15 -20.67 1.62
N THR A 123 3.03 -20.58 2.62
CA THR A 123 4.12 -19.59 2.63
C THR A 123 5.03 -19.80 1.41
N GLY A 124 5.43 -21.04 1.14
CA GLY A 124 6.25 -21.37 -0.03
C GLY A 124 5.55 -21.05 -1.34
N TYR A 125 4.25 -21.35 -1.45
CA TYR A 125 3.44 -21.02 -2.62
C TYR A 125 3.32 -19.51 -2.85
N VAL A 126 2.98 -18.73 -1.82
CA VAL A 126 2.87 -17.26 -1.96
C VAL A 126 4.23 -16.65 -2.32
N TRP A 127 5.32 -17.17 -1.74
CA TRP A 127 6.66 -16.71 -2.07
C TRP A 127 7.03 -17.00 -3.53
N SER A 128 6.68 -18.19 -4.05
CA SER A 128 6.99 -18.57 -5.44
C SER A 128 6.26 -17.72 -6.49
N LEU A 129 5.07 -17.16 -6.16
CA LEU A 129 4.36 -16.23 -7.05
C LEU A 129 5.18 -14.97 -7.39
N SER A 130 6.15 -14.62 -6.54
CA SER A 130 7.07 -13.48 -6.76
C SER A 130 8.50 -13.91 -7.13
N HIS A 131 8.78 -15.21 -7.14
CA HIS A 131 10.06 -15.82 -7.48
C HIS A 131 9.84 -16.99 -8.43
N PRO A 132 9.34 -16.73 -9.66
CA PRO A 132 9.12 -17.80 -10.61
C PRO A 132 10.46 -18.48 -10.89
N THR A 133 10.52 -19.79 -10.65
CA THR A 133 11.62 -20.61 -11.12
C THR A 133 11.65 -20.49 -12.63
N SER A 134 12.73 -19.95 -13.20
CA SER A 134 12.97 -20.04 -14.64
C SER A 134 12.78 -21.51 -15.02
N SER A 135 11.78 -21.78 -15.86
CA SER A 135 11.57 -23.10 -16.42
C SER A 135 12.87 -23.53 -17.09
N VAL A 136 13.55 -24.51 -16.49
CA VAL A 136 14.60 -25.26 -17.16
C VAL A 136 13.89 -26.01 -18.28
N ASN A 137 14.02 -25.52 -19.51
CA ASN A 137 13.81 -26.31 -20.71
C ASN A 137 14.91 -27.38 -20.80
#